data_AF-A0A7J9TGJ4-F1
#
_entry.id   AF-A0A7J9TGJ4-F1
#
_cell.length_a   1.000
_cell.length_b   1.000
_cell.length_c   1.000
_cell.angle_alpha   90.00
_cell.angle_beta   90.00
_cell.angle_gamma   90.00
#
_symmetry.space_group_name_H-M   'P 1'
#
loop_
_entity.id
_entity.type
_entity.pdbx_description
1 polymer ?
#
loop_
_entity_poly.entity_id
_entity_poly.type
_entity_poly.pdbx_seq_one_letter_code
_entity_poly.pdbx_strand_id
1 'polypeptide(L)'
;MNIEIDPAVKYKEGTKRVCGPEETLENITGILDKVGVTRIADITDLDRIGIPVFSAIRPSAAEGAVSIYSGKGADDTQARISAIMESVERCCAEQPSISKDLGKDLDEEDIKPKIADSFENLSQKVNTINPLDLLTAEPVIKNTRLEWMVGYDLLTEENILVPSNAVYHPYNPKNGGHQLFRSNTNGLAAGNTMEETILHGLLEVIERDALSIAEYNKNPGREIILTPDDGVVYGLLKKFEAAGVIAKVWLLTHDIGLYTVVCALDDPVLKDPALLVMGAGSHLIPEIAVSRALTEAAQSRVVQIHGAREDTDRESVVRTFGYDAMKRLNRYWYIDSAEKVTLSDLEDKSANTPAKDIRATVDMLRGIIPYAVIVDISSTSLNLPVVRAVLPTFEQYTLDRERKGKRMKIGRKPRTRTKRTFKPRPVT
;
A
#
# COMPACT_ATOMS: atom_id res chain seq x y z
N MET A 1 -20.31 -10.49 -12.18
CA MET A 1 -19.11 -9.87 -12.77
C MET A 1 -18.10 -10.99 -13.03
N ASN A 2 -17.31 -10.91 -14.09
CA ASN A 2 -16.28 -11.92 -14.36
C ASN A 2 -14.95 -11.18 -14.56
N ILE A 3 -14.02 -11.35 -13.62
CA ILE A 3 -12.65 -10.88 -13.82
C ILE A 3 -11.92 -12.03 -14.51
N GLU A 4 -11.60 -11.84 -15.78
CA GLU A 4 -10.85 -12.83 -16.55
C GLU A 4 -9.36 -12.52 -16.44
N ILE A 5 -8.58 -13.49 -15.92
CA ILE A 5 -7.12 -13.42 -15.85
C ILE A 5 -6.58 -14.13 -17.08
N ASP A 6 -6.05 -13.39 -18.05
CA ASP A 6 -5.55 -13.95 -19.29
C ASP A 6 -4.14 -14.56 -19.10
N PRO A 7 -3.97 -15.89 -19.21
CA PRO A 7 -2.66 -16.52 -19.10
C PRO A 7 -1.71 -16.20 -20.26
N ALA A 8 -2.20 -15.61 -21.37
CA ALA A 8 -1.41 -15.22 -22.52
C ALA A 8 -0.66 -13.90 -22.33
N VAL A 9 -1.07 -13.05 -21.37
CA VAL A 9 -0.37 -11.81 -21.02
C VAL A 9 1.02 -12.15 -20.47
N LYS A 10 2.05 -11.55 -21.08
CA LYS A 10 3.46 -11.79 -20.74
C LYS A 10 4.11 -10.51 -20.25
N TYR A 11 5.06 -10.68 -19.34
CA TYR A 11 5.99 -9.60 -19.04
C TYR A 11 6.89 -9.32 -20.24
N LYS A 12 7.25 -8.05 -20.41
CA LYS A 12 8.33 -7.64 -21.29
C LYS A 12 9.65 -8.17 -20.74
N GLU A 13 10.48 -8.70 -21.62
CA GLU A 13 11.75 -9.32 -21.27
C GLU A 13 12.61 -8.41 -20.38
N GLY A 14 13.17 -8.98 -19.31
CA GLY A 14 13.98 -8.24 -18.33
C GLY A 14 13.20 -7.36 -17.35
N THR A 15 11.86 -7.38 -17.38
CA THR A 15 11.02 -6.58 -16.48
C THR A 15 9.90 -7.40 -15.84
N LYS A 16 9.21 -6.81 -14.86
CA LYS A 16 7.91 -7.29 -14.35
C LYS A 16 6.78 -6.33 -14.74
N ARG A 17 6.84 -5.82 -15.97
CA ARG A 17 5.81 -4.98 -16.60
C ARG A 17 5.39 -5.57 -17.94
N VAL A 18 4.12 -5.41 -18.33
CA VAL A 18 3.64 -5.89 -19.62
C VAL A 18 4.07 -4.94 -20.75
N CYS A 19 4.05 -3.64 -20.48
CA CYS A 19 4.46 -2.60 -21.42
C CYS A 19 5.80 -1.97 -21.00
N GLY A 20 6.50 -1.36 -21.97
CA GLY A 20 7.67 -0.54 -21.65
C GLY A 20 7.28 0.76 -20.92
N PRO A 21 8.22 1.42 -20.21
CA PRO A 21 7.94 2.72 -19.58
C PRO A 21 7.48 3.78 -20.60
N GLU A 22 8.11 3.87 -21.77
CA GLU A 22 7.79 4.87 -22.80
C GLU A 22 6.39 4.65 -23.38
N GLU A 23 6.06 3.39 -23.68
CA GLU A 23 4.74 2.96 -24.16
C GLU A 23 3.66 3.22 -23.10
N THR A 24 3.94 2.91 -21.83
CA THR A 24 3.04 3.22 -20.72
C THR A 24 2.81 4.72 -20.64
N LEU A 25 3.87 5.54 -20.73
CA LEU A 25 3.75 6.99 -20.66
C LEU A 25 2.93 7.57 -21.83
N GLU A 26 3.12 7.05 -23.04
CA GLU A 26 2.31 7.42 -24.21
C GLU A 26 0.82 7.12 -23.97
N ASN A 27 0.50 5.92 -23.50
CA ASN A 27 -0.87 5.49 -23.23
C ASN A 27 -1.59 6.35 -22.18
N ILE A 28 -0.89 6.78 -21.14
CA ILE A 28 -1.51 7.51 -20.01
C ILE A 28 -1.47 9.04 -20.15
N THR A 29 -0.68 9.58 -21.09
CA THR A 29 -0.58 11.04 -21.26
C THR A 29 -1.88 11.62 -21.82
N GLY A 30 -2.59 10.88 -22.67
CA GLY A 30 -3.84 11.33 -23.30
C GLY A 30 -5.05 11.40 -22.35
N ILE A 31 -4.94 10.89 -21.12
CA ILE A 31 -6.05 10.83 -20.17
C ILE A 31 -5.90 11.78 -18.97
N LEU A 32 -4.82 12.58 -18.92
CA LEU A 32 -4.53 13.46 -17.77
C LEU A 32 -5.68 14.41 -17.45
N ASP A 33 -6.25 15.06 -18.47
CA ASP A 33 -7.38 15.98 -18.30
C ASP A 33 -8.64 15.25 -17.81
N LYS A 34 -8.85 14.00 -18.25
CA LYS A 34 -10.00 13.17 -17.84
C LYS A 34 -9.94 12.78 -16.37
N VAL A 35 -8.74 12.67 -15.81
CA VAL A 35 -8.52 12.43 -14.38
C VAL A 35 -8.15 13.72 -13.65
N GLY A 36 -8.43 14.90 -14.21
CA GLY A 36 -8.26 16.17 -13.51
C GLY A 36 -6.81 16.56 -13.18
N VAL A 37 -5.81 15.89 -13.77
CA VAL A 37 -4.39 16.22 -13.56
C VAL A 37 -4.04 17.47 -14.37
N THR A 38 -3.85 18.58 -13.66
CA THR A 38 -3.56 19.89 -14.27
C THR A 38 -2.06 20.18 -14.39
N ARG A 39 -1.24 19.51 -13.59
CA ARG A 39 0.21 19.71 -13.58
C ARG A 39 0.92 18.46 -13.06
N ILE A 40 2.06 18.17 -13.66
CA ILE A 40 3.03 17.20 -13.17
C ILE A 40 4.35 17.94 -12.96
N ALA A 41 4.95 17.80 -11.78
CA ALA A 41 6.18 18.47 -11.41
C ALA A 41 7.21 17.45 -10.91
N ASP A 42 8.44 17.58 -11.39
CA ASP A 42 9.58 16.93 -10.74
C ASP A 42 9.88 17.68 -9.43
N ILE A 43 9.88 16.94 -8.32
CA ILE A 43 10.18 17.50 -6.99
C ILE A 43 11.47 16.92 -6.41
N THR A 44 12.23 16.15 -7.20
CA THR A 44 13.45 15.45 -6.79
C THR A 44 14.45 16.37 -6.09
N ASP A 45 14.71 17.54 -6.69
CA ASP A 45 15.72 18.49 -6.22
C ASP A 45 15.30 19.30 -4.99
N LEU A 46 14.09 19.08 -4.45
CA LEU A 46 13.73 19.60 -3.13
C LEU A 46 14.46 18.86 -2.01
N ASP A 47 14.94 17.64 -2.25
CA ASP A 47 15.77 16.87 -1.32
C ASP A 47 17.17 16.62 -1.88
N ARG A 48 18.14 16.39 -0.99
CA ARG A 48 19.55 16.18 -1.35
C ARG A 48 19.90 14.74 -1.71
N ILE A 49 18.92 13.84 -1.79
CA ILE A 49 19.11 12.41 -2.07
C ILE A 49 19.26 12.14 -3.57
N GLY A 50 18.54 12.88 -4.42
CA GLY A 50 18.60 12.70 -5.88
C GLY A 50 18.01 11.38 -6.39
N ILE A 51 17.03 10.81 -5.68
CA ILE A 51 16.19 9.72 -6.19
C ILE A 51 14.93 10.34 -6.81
N PRO A 52 14.57 9.99 -8.07
CA PRO A 52 13.47 10.62 -8.78
C PRO A 52 12.12 10.52 -8.07
N VAL A 53 11.48 11.66 -7.86
CA VAL A 53 10.13 11.77 -7.32
C VAL A 53 9.35 12.86 -8.04
N PHE A 54 8.17 12.50 -8.52
CA PHE A 54 7.26 13.40 -9.22
C PHE A 54 5.99 13.64 -8.41
N SER A 55 5.34 14.77 -8.66
CA SER A 55 4.06 15.14 -8.08
C SER A 55 3.05 15.43 -9.18
N ALA A 56 1.86 14.86 -9.07
CA ALA A 56 0.71 15.13 -9.95
C ALA A 56 -0.38 15.86 -9.16
N ILE A 57 -0.88 16.98 -9.70
CA ILE A 57 -1.82 17.88 -9.04
C ILE A 57 -3.21 17.73 -9.67
N ARG A 58 -4.19 17.30 -8.87
CA ARG A 58 -5.62 17.17 -9.18
C ARG A 58 -6.47 18.13 -8.33
N PRO A 59 -6.64 19.40 -8.73
CA PRO A 59 -7.46 20.36 -7.99
C PRO A 59 -8.95 19.99 -7.92
N SER A 60 -9.41 19.15 -8.85
CA SER A 60 -10.78 18.67 -8.95
C SER A 60 -11.07 17.42 -8.12
N ALA A 61 -10.08 16.88 -7.39
CA ALA A 61 -10.24 15.72 -6.52
C ALA A 61 -11.48 15.87 -5.61
N ALA A 62 -12.16 14.75 -5.36
CA ALA A 62 -13.38 14.76 -4.57
C ALA A 62 -13.14 15.26 -3.13
N GLU A 63 -14.17 15.86 -2.52
CA GLU A 63 -14.10 16.33 -1.14
C GLU A 63 -13.75 15.16 -0.19
N GLY A 64 -12.72 15.36 0.64
CA GLY A 64 -12.17 14.34 1.52
C GLY A 64 -11.01 13.53 0.94
N ALA A 65 -10.65 13.74 -0.34
CA ALA A 65 -9.41 13.26 -0.95
C ALA A 65 -8.33 14.35 -0.88
N VAL A 66 -7.06 13.96 -1.03
CA VAL A 66 -5.96 14.92 -1.24
C VAL A 66 -5.87 15.29 -2.71
N SER A 67 -5.43 16.52 -3.00
CA SER A 67 -5.29 17.05 -4.36
C SER A 67 -3.91 16.80 -4.99
N ILE A 68 -2.96 16.21 -4.25
CA ILE A 68 -1.58 16.01 -4.69
C ILE A 68 -1.14 14.55 -4.48
N TYR A 69 -0.86 13.88 -5.59
CA TYR A 69 -0.35 12.52 -5.64
C TYR A 69 1.12 12.53 -6.00
N SER A 70 1.87 11.52 -5.57
CA SER A 70 3.31 11.50 -5.78
C SER A 70 3.76 10.14 -6.29
N GLY A 71 4.74 10.16 -7.19
CA GLY A 71 5.25 8.97 -7.84
C GLY A 71 6.75 8.83 -7.61
N LYS A 72 7.21 7.57 -7.59
CA LYS A 72 8.60 7.20 -7.33
C LYS A 72 9.12 6.25 -8.39
N GLY A 73 10.43 6.25 -8.60
CA GLY A 73 11.07 5.37 -9.58
C GLY A 73 12.58 5.33 -9.44
N ALA A 74 13.20 4.35 -10.09
CA ALA A 74 14.66 4.32 -10.21
C ALA A 74 15.17 5.38 -11.20
N ASP A 75 14.31 5.81 -12.12
CA ASP A 75 14.51 6.85 -13.12
C ASP A 75 13.29 7.78 -13.20
N ASP A 76 13.46 8.90 -13.90
CA ASP A 76 12.45 9.97 -14.03
C ASP A 76 11.18 9.48 -14.73
N THR A 77 11.33 8.62 -15.75
CA THR A 77 10.20 8.08 -16.52
C THR A 77 9.31 7.24 -15.62
N GLN A 78 9.88 6.32 -14.84
CA GLN A 78 9.15 5.51 -13.88
C GLN A 78 8.48 6.35 -12.79
N ALA A 79 9.18 7.33 -12.23
CA ALA A 79 8.63 8.21 -11.19
C ALA A 79 7.45 9.02 -11.71
N ARG A 80 7.55 9.54 -12.94
CA ARG A 80 6.46 10.26 -13.61
C ARG A 80 5.26 9.36 -13.88
N ILE A 81 5.47 8.16 -14.41
CA ILE A 81 4.39 7.17 -14.63
C ILE A 81 3.71 6.84 -13.31
N SER A 82 4.47 6.60 -12.25
CA SER A 82 3.93 6.30 -10.92
C SER A 82 3.02 7.42 -10.40
N ALA A 83 3.36 8.69 -10.64
CA ALA A 83 2.55 9.83 -10.17
C ALA A 83 1.22 9.93 -10.94
N ILE A 84 1.26 9.65 -12.25
CA ILE A 84 0.06 9.65 -13.11
C ILE A 84 -0.84 8.45 -12.76
N MET A 85 -0.27 7.25 -12.64
CA MET A 85 -1.04 6.04 -12.33
C MET A 85 -1.68 6.11 -10.94
N GLU A 86 -0.99 6.67 -9.94
CA GLU A 86 -1.61 6.94 -8.63
C GLU A 86 -2.78 7.93 -8.78
N SER A 87 -2.67 8.94 -9.65
CA SER A 87 -3.76 9.90 -9.89
C SER A 87 -4.98 9.24 -10.55
N VAL A 88 -4.75 8.36 -11.54
CA VAL A 88 -5.79 7.56 -12.21
C VAL A 88 -6.50 6.66 -11.20
N GLU A 89 -5.74 5.91 -10.42
CA GLU A 89 -6.23 5.04 -9.36
C GLU A 89 -7.14 5.79 -8.37
N ARG A 90 -6.69 6.96 -7.91
CA ARG A 90 -7.41 7.79 -6.94
C ARG A 90 -8.68 8.37 -7.54
N CYS A 91 -8.64 8.79 -8.79
CA CYS A 91 -9.80 9.30 -9.51
C CYS A 91 -10.91 8.24 -9.63
N CYS A 92 -10.57 7.02 -10.05
CA CYS A 92 -11.51 5.90 -10.15
C CYS A 92 -12.06 5.42 -8.79
N ALA A 93 -11.31 5.64 -7.71
CA ALA A 93 -11.74 5.29 -6.36
C ALA A 93 -12.74 6.27 -5.75
N GLU A 94 -12.91 7.46 -6.33
CA GLU A 94 -13.92 8.41 -5.88
C GLU A 94 -15.33 7.84 -6.10
N GLN A 95 -16.24 8.04 -5.13
CA GLN A 95 -17.62 7.62 -5.37
C GLN A 95 -18.18 8.36 -6.60
N PRO A 96 -18.87 7.67 -7.53
CA PRO A 96 -19.40 8.28 -8.76
C PRO A 96 -20.20 9.57 -8.53
N SER A 97 -20.92 9.65 -7.41
CA SER A 97 -21.79 10.78 -7.08
C SER A 97 -21.08 12.01 -6.49
N ILE A 98 -19.78 11.92 -6.21
CA ILE A 98 -18.96 13.05 -5.72
C ILE A 98 -17.77 13.35 -6.65
N SER A 99 -17.42 12.41 -7.54
CA SER A 99 -16.36 12.64 -8.52
C SER A 99 -16.75 13.75 -9.48
N LYS A 100 -15.90 14.77 -9.61
CA LYS A 100 -16.12 15.89 -10.54
C LYS A 100 -15.60 15.60 -11.94
N ASP A 101 -14.63 14.69 -12.02
CA ASP A 101 -13.92 14.32 -13.23
C ASP A 101 -14.67 13.22 -13.97
N LEU A 102 -14.91 12.08 -13.30
CA LEU A 102 -15.61 10.95 -13.91
C LEU A 102 -17.13 11.06 -13.81
N GLY A 103 -17.66 11.78 -12.82
CA GLY A 103 -19.11 11.83 -12.55
C GLY A 103 -19.98 12.48 -13.63
N LYS A 104 -19.39 13.13 -14.64
CA LYS A 104 -20.11 13.78 -15.75
C LYS A 104 -20.30 12.86 -16.97
N ASP A 105 -19.42 11.88 -17.13
CA ASP A 105 -19.33 11.00 -18.30
C ASP A 105 -19.57 9.52 -17.92
N LEU A 106 -20.29 9.27 -16.81
CA LEU A 106 -20.60 7.90 -16.39
C LEU A 106 -21.60 7.29 -17.36
N ASP A 107 -21.12 6.33 -18.15
CA ASP A 107 -21.99 5.39 -18.83
C ASP A 107 -22.80 4.58 -17.79
N GLU A 108 -24.00 4.12 -18.15
CA GLU A 108 -24.82 3.28 -17.24
C GLU A 108 -24.05 2.04 -16.75
N GLU A 109 -23.07 1.57 -17.53
CA GLU A 109 -22.17 0.46 -17.18
C GLU A 109 -21.16 0.80 -16.07
N ASP A 110 -20.74 2.07 -15.96
CA ASP A 110 -19.85 2.55 -14.89
C ASP A 110 -20.63 2.73 -13.55
N ILE A 111 -21.97 2.81 -13.60
CA ILE A 111 -22.84 2.84 -12.43
C ILE A 111 -23.10 1.40 -11.96
N LYS A 112 -22.13 0.82 -11.27
CA LYS A 112 -22.27 -0.53 -10.69
C LYS A 112 -23.52 -0.62 -9.80
N PRO A 113 -24.29 -1.73 -9.86
CA PRO A 113 -25.51 -1.87 -9.07
C PRO A 113 -25.19 -1.78 -7.58
N LYS A 114 -25.67 -0.72 -6.93
CA LYS A 114 -25.56 -0.55 -5.48
C LYS A 114 -26.68 -1.30 -4.79
N ILE A 115 -26.36 -2.44 -4.23
CA ILE A 115 -27.28 -3.19 -3.35
C ILE A 115 -27.20 -2.53 -1.97
N ALA A 116 -28.33 -2.15 -1.39
CA ALA A 116 -28.34 -1.52 -0.06
C ALA A 116 -29.29 -2.24 0.89
N ASP A 117 -28.71 -3.05 1.76
CA ASP A 117 -29.41 -4.02 2.63
C ASP A 117 -28.50 -4.43 3.81
N SER A 118 -29.01 -5.23 4.74
CA SER A 118 -28.22 -5.75 5.85
C SER A 118 -27.42 -7.01 5.48
N PHE A 119 -26.31 -7.21 6.19
CA PHE A 119 -25.51 -8.42 6.06
C PHE A 119 -26.35 -9.68 6.34
N GLU A 120 -27.21 -9.66 7.36
CA GLU A 120 -28.04 -10.81 7.74
C GLU A 120 -29.03 -11.22 6.64
N ASN A 121 -29.54 -10.27 5.86
CA ASN A 121 -30.46 -10.56 4.77
C ASN A 121 -29.73 -11.03 3.50
N LEU A 122 -28.57 -10.43 3.19
CA LEU A 122 -27.81 -10.75 1.98
C LEU A 122 -27.06 -12.09 2.10
N SER A 123 -26.44 -12.36 3.24
CA SER A 123 -25.66 -13.59 3.48
C SER A 123 -26.49 -14.88 3.38
N GLN A 124 -27.82 -14.79 3.48
CA GLN A 124 -28.73 -15.91 3.27
C GLN A 124 -28.99 -16.22 1.78
N LYS A 125 -28.66 -15.28 0.88
CA LYS A 125 -29.02 -15.33 -0.54
C LYS A 125 -27.81 -15.44 -1.44
N VAL A 126 -26.72 -14.76 -1.09
CA VAL A 126 -25.51 -14.65 -1.90
C VAL A 126 -24.27 -14.63 -1.01
N ASN A 127 -23.14 -15.08 -1.55
CA ASN A 127 -21.87 -14.98 -0.86
C ASN A 127 -21.58 -13.50 -0.52
N THR A 128 -21.30 -13.22 0.75
CA THR A 128 -21.24 -11.86 1.29
C THR A 128 -20.15 -11.81 2.36
N ILE A 129 -19.23 -10.85 2.26
CA ILE A 129 -18.23 -10.62 3.30
C ILE A 129 -18.92 -10.24 4.61
N ASN A 130 -18.59 -10.94 5.69
CA ASN A 130 -18.98 -10.51 7.02
C ASN A 130 -18.26 -9.19 7.37
N PRO A 131 -18.99 -8.09 7.65
CA PRO A 131 -18.37 -6.82 7.99
C PRO A 131 -17.33 -6.90 9.12
N LEU A 132 -17.49 -7.82 10.08
CA LEU A 132 -16.53 -8.01 11.18
C LEU A 132 -15.17 -8.54 10.70
N ASP A 133 -15.13 -9.27 9.58
CA ASP A 133 -13.87 -9.73 8.98
C ASP A 133 -13.07 -8.57 8.38
N LEU A 134 -13.68 -7.39 8.19
CA LEU A 134 -12.98 -6.16 7.79
C LEU A 134 -12.36 -5.41 8.98
N LEU A 135 -12.30 -6.06 10.16
CA LEU A 135 -11.69 -5.53 11.38
C LEU A 135 -12.32 -4.19 11.81
N THR A 136 -13.64 -4.12 11.90
CA THR A 136 -14.34 -2.94 12.41
C THR A 136 -13.92 -2.67 13.86
N ALA A 137 -13.76 -1.40 14.22
CA ALA A 137 -13.40 -1.00 15.58
C ALA A 137 -14.51 -1.35 16.58
N GLU A 138 -15.76 -1.17 16.15
CA GLU A 138 -16.96 -1.46 16.92
C GLU A 138 -17.73 -2.64 16.32
N PRO A 139 -18.52 -3.37 17.14
CA PRO A 139 -19.44 -4.37 16.64
C PRO A 139 -20.48 -3.75 15.70
N VAL A 140 -20.75 -4.41 14.58
CA VAL A 140 -21.82 -3.98 13.66
C VAL A 140 -23.17 -4.37 14.25
N ILE A 141 -24.07 -3.40 14.41
CA ILE A 141 -25.42 -3.64 14.94
C ILE A 141 -26.18 -4.54 13.95
N LYS A 142 -26.92 -5.52 14.47
CA LYS A 142 -27.74 -6.42 13.65
C LYS A 142 -28.71 -5.63 12.75
N ASN A 143 -28.87 -6.05 11.51
CA ASN A 143 -29.72 -5.39 10.50
C ASN A 143 -29.24 -3.98 10.11
N THR A 144 -27.98 -3.62 10.42
CA THR A 144 -27.38 -2.39 9.91
C THR A 144 -27.41 -2.41 8.39
N ARG A 145 -28.00 -1.38 7.80
CA ARG A 145 -28.06 -1.23 6.35
C ARG A 145 -26.73 -0.73 5.82
N LEU A 146 -26.15 -1.45 4.88
CA LEU A 146 -24.87 -1.13 4.24
C LEU A 146 -25.07 -1.05 2.72
N GLU A 147 -24.24 -0.24 2.05
CA GLU A 147 -24.13 -0.28 0.59
C GLU A 147 -23.11 -1.36 0.20
N TRP A 148 -23.44 -2.18 -0.78
CA TRP A 148 -22.65 -3.33 -1.22
C TRP A 148 -22.33 -3.24 -2.70
N MET A 149 -21.16 -3.75 -3.07
CA MET A 149 -20.70 -3.93 -4.43
C MET A 149 -20.38 -5.40 -4.70
N VAL A 150 -20.51 -5.80 -5.96
CA VAL A 150 -20.06 -7.11 -6.41
C VAL A 150 -18.55 -7.07 -6.64
N GLY A 151 -17.81 -7.95 -5.95
CA GLY A 151 -16.43 -8.29 -6.23
C GLY A 151 -16.30 -9.73 -6.72
N TYR A 152 -15.09 -10.10 -7.10
CA TYR A 152 -14.72 -11.45 -7.53
C TYR A 152 -13.66 -12.02 -6.58
N ASP A 153 -13.95 -13.12 -5.91
CA ASP A 153 -13.02 -13.77 -5.00
C ASP A 153 -12.08 -14.70 -5.76
N LEU A 154 -10.78 -14.44 -5.71
CA LEU A 154 -9.77 -15.24 -6.38
C LEU A 154 -9.51 -16.60 -5.71
N LEU A 155 -9.94 -16.80 -4.47
CA LEU A 155 -9.77 -18.08 -3.77
C LEU A 155 -10.83 -19.11 -4.16
N THR A 156 -12.09 -18.67 -4.27
CA THR A 156 -13.24 -19.50 -4.64
C THR A 156 -13.63 -19.39 -6.11
N GLU A 157 -13.12 -18.39 -6.83
CA GLU A 157 -13.47 -18.08 -8.22
C GLU A 157 -14.95 -17.70 -8.41
N GLU A 158 -15.57 -17.13 -7.37
CA GLU A 158 -17.00 -16.76 -7.34
C GLU A 158 -17.23 -15.26 -7.10
N ASN A 159 -18.42 -14.78 -7.49
CA ASN A 159 -18.87 -13.44 -7.13
C ASN A 159 -19.22 -13.37 -5.64
N ILE A 160 -18.82 -12.28 -4.99
CA ILE A 160 -19.07 -12.03 -3.56
C ILE A 160 -19.42 -10.55 -3.33
N LEU A 161 -20.32 -10.29 -2.38
CA LEU A 161 -20.66 -8.92 -1.98
C LEU A 161 -19.66 -8.36 -0.97
N VAL A 162 -19.17 -7.15 -1.25
CA VAL A 162 -18.23 -6.38 -0.43
C VAL A 162 -18.87 -5.06 -0.03
N PRO A 163 -18.75 -4.60 1.24
CA PRO A 163 -19.22 -3.28 1.62
C PRO A 163 -18.53 -2.19 0.80
N SER A 164 -19.31 -1.25 0.24
CA SER A 164 -18.81 -0.14 -0.58
C SER A 164 -17.80 0.74 0.18
N ASN A 165 -17.89 0.78 1.51
CA ASN A 165 -16.94 1.45 2.40
C ASN A 165 -15.51 0.88 2.30
N ALA A 166 -15.37 -0.39 1.91
CA ALA A 166 -14.08 -1.05 1.70
C ALA A 166 -13.51 -0.84 0.28
N VAL A 167 -14.28 -0.20 -0.61
CA VAL A 167 -13.95 -0.03 -2.03
C VAL A 167 -13.61 1.41 -2.36
N TYR A 168 -14.55 2.33 -2.12
CA TYR A 168 -14.38 3.72 -2.50
C TYR A 168 -13.57 4.51 -1.48
N HIS A 169 -12.86 5.52 -1.97
CA HIS A 169 -12.19 6.52 -1.18
C HIS A 169 -12.17 7.87 -1.92
N PRO A 170 -12.73 8.94 -1.34
CA PRO A 170 -13.46 9.01 -0.07
C PRO A 170 -14.80 8.27 -0.16
N TYR A 171 -15.26 7.72 0.97
CA TYR A 171 -16.58 7.10 1.06
C TYR A 171 -17.46 7.86 2.03
N ASN A 172 -18.58 8.36 1.53
CA ASN A 172 -19.69 8.89 2.32
C ASN A 172 -20.96 8.08 1.97
N PRO A 173 -21.55 7.34 2.91
CA PRO A 173 -22.73 6.54 2.61
C PRO A 173 -23.92 7.45 2.27
N LYS A 174 -24.75 7.03 1.30
CA LYS A 174 -26.01 7.70 0.98
C LYS A 174 -27.21 6.84 1.43
N ASN A 175 -28.41 7.40 1.34
CA ASN A 175 -29.67 6.67 1.53
C ASN A 175 -29.77 5.88 2.86
N GLY A 176 -29.21 6.41 3.95
CA GLY A 176 -29.23 5.74 5.27
C GLY A 176 -28.32 4.52 5.39
N GLY A 177 -27.34 4.36 4.49
CA GLY A 177 -26.24 3.41 4.69
C GLY A 177 -25.35 3.81 5.86
N HIS A 178 -24.83 2.83 6.59
CA HIS A 178 -23.89 3.06 7.68
C HIS A 178 -22.44 3.03 7.19
N GLN A 179 -21.59 3.87 7.79
CA GLN A 179 -20.15 3.87 7.57
C GLN A 179 -19.48 2.96 8.62
N LEU A 180 -18.86 1.87 8.16
CA LEU A 180 -18.18 0.89 9.02
C LEU A 180 -16.85 1.40 9.60
N PHE A 181 -16.13 2.19 8.83
CA PHE A 181 -14.81 2.72 9.19
C PHE A 181 -14.43 3.89 8.27
N ARG A 182 -13.41 4.65 8.65
CA ARG A 182 -12.80 5.65 7.78
C ARG A 182 -12.26 4.97 6.52
N SER A 183 -12.71 5.41 5.34
CA SER A 183 -12.18 4.90 4.06
C SER A 183 -10.69 5.22 3.94
N ASN A 184 -9.95 4.35 3.26
CA ASN A 184 -8.54 4.51 3.00
C ASN A 184 -8.23 4.03 1.58
N THR A 185 -6.97 4.12 1.18
CA THR A 185 -6.51 3.80 -0.17
C THR A 185 -5.93 2.39 -0.33
N ASN A 186 -5.81 1.63 0.75
CA ASN A 186 -5.11 0.35 0.78
C ASN A 186 -5.71 -0.66 -0.21
N GLY A 187 -4.86 -1.21 -1.08
CA GLY A 187 -5.23 -2.21 -2.07
C GLY A 187 -5.84 -1.62 -3.34
N LEU A 188 -5.89 -0.30 -3.48
CA LEU A 188 -6.13 0.31 -4.78
C LEU A 188 -4.92 0.09 -5.68
N ALA A 189 -5.16 -0.10 -6.97
CA ALA A 189 -4.11 -0.17 -7.96
C ALA A 189 -4.64 0.22 -9.34
N ALA A 190 -3.77 0.82 -10.15
CA ALA A 190 -3.93 0.96 -11.59
C ALA A 190 -2.75 0.27 -12.30
N GLY A 191 -2.98 -0.24 -13.52
CA GLY A 191 -1.95 -0.91 -14.32
C GLY A 191 -2.22 -0.84 -15.82
N ASN A 192 -1.30 -1.39 -16.61
CA ASN A 192 -1.49 -1.49 -18.07
C ASN A 192 -2.47 -2.60 -18.45
N THR A 193 -2.52 -3.67 -17.65
CA THR A 193 -3.46 -4.80 -17.83
C THR A 193 -4.14 -5.14 -16.51
N MET A 194 -5.27 -5.85 -16.60
CA MET A 194 -6.04 -6.27 -15.42
C MET A 194 -5.16 -7.12 -14.47
N GLU A 195 -4.31 -7.98 -15.01
CA GLU A 195 -3.44 -8.86 -14.22
C GLU A 195 -2.36 -8.09 -13.46
N GLU A 196 -1.69 -7.12 -14.10
CA GLU A 196 -0.73 -6.26 -13.38
C GLU A 196 -1.41 -5.51 -12.25
N THR A 197 -2.63 -5.03 -12.51
CA THR A 197 -3.43 -4.24 -11.58
C THR A 197 -3.85 -5.07 -10.37
N ILE A 198 -4.35 -6.28 -10.60
CA ILE A 198 -4.71 -7.24 -9.54
C ILE A 198 -3.48 -7.59 -8.70
N LEU A 199 -2.38 -7.96 -9.35
CA LEU A 199 -1.16 -8.33 -8.63
C LEU A 199 -0.67 -7.18 -7.75
N HIS A 200 -0.66 -5.95 -8.28
CA HIS A 200 -0.25 -4.78 -7.51
C HIS A 200 -1.15 -4.56 -6.30
N GLY A 201 -2.48 -4.59 -6.47
CA GLY A 201 -3.43 -4.42 -5.37
C GLY A 201 -3.27 -5.48 -4.28
N LEU A 202 -3.07 -6.75 -4.65
CA LEU A 202 -2.81 -7.83 -3.70
C LEU A 202 -1.52 -7.60 -2.91
N LEU A 203 -0.43 -7.24 -3.60
CA LEU A 203 0.87 -7.00 -2.98
C LEU A 203 0.81 -5.82 -1.99
N GLU A 204 0.09 -4.75 -2.31
CA GLU A 204 -0.08 -3.60 -1.41
C GLU A 204 -0.83 -4.00 -0.12
N VAL A 205 -1.91 -4.78 -0.22
CA VAL A 205 -2.64 -5.22 0.98
C VAL A 205 -1.77 -6.10 1.87
N ILE A 206 -0.95 -6.98 1.27
CA ILE A 206 0.01 -7.82 2.00
C ILE A 206 1.11 -6.97 2.66
N GLU A 207 1.61 -5.95 1.97
CA GLU A 207 2.60 -5.00 2.49
C GLU A 207 2.08 -4.30 3.75
N ARG A 208 0.85 -3.79 3.70
CA ARG A 208 0.22 -3.07 4.82
C ARG A 208 -0.12 -3.99 6.00
N ASP A 209 -0.49 -5.25 5.75
CA ASP A 209 -0.66 -6.27 6.80
C ASP A 209 0.67 -6.55 7.52
N ALA A 210 1.73 -6.83 6.77
CA ALA A 210 3.06 -7.11 7.31
C ALA A 210 3.63 -5.91 8.09
N LEU A 211 3.50 -4.69 7.55
CA LEU A 211 3.90 -3.46 8.23
C LEU A 211 3.12 -3.26 9.53
N SER A 212 1.81 -3.52 9.51
CA SER A 212 0.94 -3.43 10.69
C SER A 212 1.35 -4.41 11.79
N ILE A 213 1.71 -5.65 11.42
CA ILE A 213 2.24 -6.66 12.33
C ILE A 213 3.59 -6.21 12.93
N ALA A 214 4.49 -5.68 12.11
CA ALA A 214 5.82 -5.23 12.54
C ALA A 214 5.75 -4.05 13.52
N GLU A 215 4.95 -3.03 13.21
CA GLU A 215 4.71 -1.84 14.05
C GLU A 215 4.07 -2.22 15.38
N TYR A 216 3.02 -3.05 15.35
CA TYR A 216 2.31 -3.47 16.57
C TYR A 216 3.22 -4.27 17.51
N ASN A 217 4.06 -5.16 16.96
CA ASN A 217 4.97 -6.00 17.74
C ASN A 217 6.32 -5.34 18.03
N LYS A 218 6.60 -4.17 17.44
CA LYS A 218 7.89 -3.47 17.53
C LYS A 218 9.05 -4.39 17.12
N ASN A 219 8.83 -5.15 16.05
CA ASN A 219 9.77 -6.13 15.53
C ASN A 219 9.92 -5.93 14.01
N PRO A 220 11.02 -5.31 13.55
CA PRO A 220 11.23 -5.04 12.14
C PRO A 220 11.64 -6.30 11.35
N GLY A 221 11.94 -7.42 12.02
CA GLY A 221 12.46 -8.63 11.38
C GLY A 221 13.98 -8.61 11.22
N ARG A 222 14.46 -8.98 10.03
CA ARG A 222 15.91 -9.13 9.72
C ARG A 222 16.40 -7.93 8.93
N GLU A 223 17.62 -7.47 9.19
CA GLU A 223 18.22 -6.38 8.41
C GLU A 223 18.81 -6.94 7.11
N ILE A 224 18.41 -6.38 5.97
CA ILE A 224 18.97 -6.71 4.65
C ILE A 224 20.26 -5.90 4.47
N ILE A 225 21.35 -6.59 4.21
CA ILE A 225 22.65 -6.01 3.91
C ILE A 225 22.85 -6.04 2.39
N LEU A 226 22.90 -4.86 1.78
CA LEU A 226 23.16 -4.70 0.36
C LEU A 226 24.66 -4.62 0.08
N THR A 227 25.06 -5.26 -1.00
CA THR A 227 26.44 -5.36 -1.51
C THR A 227 26.52 -4.81 -2.93
N PRO A 228 27.74 -4.49 -3.45
CA PRO A 228 27.89 -4.02 -4.83
C PRO A 228 27.27 -4.93 -5.89
N ASP A 229 27.18 -6.24 -5.63
CA ASP A 229 26.62 -7.23 -6.55
C ASP A 229 25.10 -7.09 -6.72
N ASP A 230 24.42 -6.36 -5.83
CA ASP A 230 22.98 -6.11 -5.90
C ASP A 230 22.59 -4.99 -6.90
N GLY A 231 23.57 -4.43 -7.62
CA GLY A 231 23.34 -3.55 -8.76
C GLY A 231 22.51 -2.29 -8.44
N VAL A 232 21.35 -2.15 -9.07
CA VAL A 232 20.52 -0.92 -9.02
C VAL A 232 20.12 -0.57 -7.58
N VAL A 233 19.72 -1.55 -6.76
CA VAL A 233 19.28 -1.27 -5.39
C VAL A 233 20.43 -0.87 -4.48
N TYR A 234 21.64 -1.39 -4.72
CA TYR A 234 22.85 -0.90 -4.06
C TYR A 234 23.15 0.55 -4.45
N GLY A 235 23.01 0.89 -5.73
CA GLY A 235 23.13 2.27 -6.22
C GLY A 235 22.16 3.23 -5.54
N LEU A 236 20.89 2.83 -5.35
CA LEU A 236 19.90 3.60 -4.60
C LEU A 236 20.33 3.80 -3.14
N LEU A 237 20.79 2.75 -2.45
CA LEU A 237 21.31 2.87 -1.08
C LEU A 237 22.47 3.88 -0.98
N LYS A 238 23.40 3.85 -1.95
CA LYS A 238 24.54 4.77 -1.98
C LYS A 238 24.17 6.24 -2.15
N LYS A 239 23.04 6.54 -2.80
CA LYS A 239 22.52 7.92 -2.87
C LYS A 239 22.16 8.46 -1.48
N PHE A 240 21.53 7.65 -0.63
CA PHE A 240 21.25 8.04 0.77
C PHE A 240 22.54 8.28 1.55
N GLU A 241 23.49 7.35 1.48
CA GLU A 241 24.77 7.45 2.19
C GLU A 241 25.57 8.70 1.77
N ALA A 242 25.65 8.97 0.46
CA ALA A 242 26.32 10.16 -0.07
C ALA A 242 25.67 11.46 0.40
N ALA A 243 24.35 11.44 0.61
CA ALA A 243 23.58 12.54 1.18
C ALA A 243 23.66 12.62 2.72
N GLY A 244 24.45 11.77 3.39
CA GLY A 244 24.55 11.71 4.84
C GLY A 244 23.26 11.25 5.54
N VAL A 245 22.39 10.53 4.82
CA VAL A 245 21.16 9.92 5.33
C VAL A 245 21.38 8.42 5.49
N ILE A 246 21.14 7.91 6.69
CA ILE A 246 21.26 6.48 6.97
C ILE A 246 19.95 5.81 6.58
N ALA A 247 20.01 4.83 5.68
CA ALA A 247 18.88 4.01 5.27
C ALA A 247 19.04 2.58 5.83
N LYS A 248 18.17 2.17 6.75
CA LYS A 248 18.14 0.79 7.27
C LYS A 248 17.06 -0.01 6.56
N VAL A 249 17.44 -1.10 5.92
CA VAL A 249 16.54 -1.94 5.10
C VAL A 249 16.18 -3.20 5.88
N TRP A 250 14.89 -3.46 6.06
CA TRP A 250 14.36 -4.49 6.95
C TRP A 250 13.44 -5.45 6.19
N LEU A 251 13.74 -6.74 6.23
CA LEU A 251 12.83 -7.80 5.81
C LEU A 251 11.86 -8.12 6.95
N LEU A 252 10.59 -7.78 6.77
CA LEU A 252 9.56 -7.95 7.80
C LEU A 252 9.25 -9.43 8.04
N THR A 253 8.89 -9.77 9.28
CA THR A 253 8.46 -11.11 9.67
C THR A 253 6.94 -11.22 9.60
N HIS A 254 6.43 -11.99 8.64
CA HIS A 254 5.02 -12.37 8.52
C HIS A 254 4.88 -13.80 7.97
N ASP A 255 3.66 -14.32 7.95
CA ASP A 255 3.31 -15.70 7.57
C ASP A 255 2.96 -15.87 6.08
N ILE A 256 2.88 -14.78 5.32
CA ILE A 256 2.68 -14.80 3.87
C ILE A 256 4.04 -15.00 3.21
N GLY A 257 4.21 -16.02 2.37
CA GLY A 257 5.49 -16.40 1.76
C GLY A 257 6.15 -15.37 0.82
N LEU A 258 5.71 -14.10 0.83
CA LEU A 258 6.24 -12.99 0.06
C LEU A 258 7.34 -12.21 0.81
N TYR A 259 8.08 -11.40 0.07
CA TYR A 259 9.01 -10.44 0.65
C TYR A 259 8.30 -9.12 0.88
N THR A 260 8.24 -8.67 2.14
CA THR A 260 7.87 -7.31 2.49
C THR A 260 9.05 -6.63 3.14
N VAL A 261 9.49 -5.52 2.54
CA VAL A 261 10.67 -4.77 2.95
C VAL A 261 10.26 -3.38 3.41
N VAL A 262 10.91 -2.89 4.48
CA VAL A 262 10.81 -1.50 4.93
C VAL A 262 12.19 -0.85 4.91
N CYS A 263 12.27 0.35 4.35
CA CYS A 263 13.44 1.21 4.48
C CYS A 263 13.11 2.33 5.48
N ALA A 264 13.83 2.38 6.60
CA ALA A 264 13.70 3.44 7.60
C ALA A 264 14.87 4.44 7.49
N LEU A 265 14.54 5.72 7.40
CA LEU A 265 15.53 6.79 7.24
C LEU A 265 15.88 7.46 8.56
N ASP A 266 17.16 7.74 8.73
CA ASP A 266 17.73 8.45 9.86
C ASP A 266 18.68 9.54 9.34
N ASP A 267 18.34 10.81 9.59
CA ASP A 267 19.10 11.96 9.12
C ASP A 267 19.85 12.63 10.28
N PRO A 268 21.08 12.18 10.60
CA PRO A 268 21.88 12.75 11.68
C PRO A 268 22.40 14.15 11.37
N VAL A 269 22.31 14.61 10.11
CA VAL A 269 22.76 15.94 9.68
C VAL A 269 21.71 16.98 10.01
N LEU A 270 20.47 16.80 9.52
CA LEU A 270 19.38 17.76 9.79
C LEU A 270 18.76 17.57 11.17
N LYS A 271 18.70 16.32 11.65
CA LYS A 271 17.99 15.96 12.89
C LYS A 271 16.57 16.55 12.96
N ASP A 272 15.89 16.62 11.82
CA ASP A 272 14.46 16.97 11.81
C ASP A 272 13.65 15.70 12.12
N PRO A 273 12.90 15.64 13.24
CA PRO A 273 12.05 14.49 13.55
C PRO A 273 10.98 14.21 12.49
N ALA A 274 10.56 15.21 11.70
CA ALA A 274 9.60 15.01 10.61
C ALA A 274 10.21 14.17 9.47
N LEU A 275 11.53 14.18 9.32
CA LEU A 275 12.24 13.43 8.27
C LEU A 275 12.63 12.01 8.69
N LEU A 276 12.21 11.55 9.88
CA LEU A 276 12.25 10.15 10.32
C LEU A 276 11.12 9.36 9.65
N VAL A 277 11.19 9.28 8.32
CA VAL A 277 10.18 8.63 7.48
C VAL A 277 10.62 7.22 7.07
N MET A 278 9.69 6.47 6.51
CA MET A 278 9.92 5.13 6.01
C MET A 278 9.29 4.96 4.63
N GLY A 279 9.78 3.98 3.88
CA GLY A 279 9.12 3.44 2.70
C GLY A 279 8.96 1.94 2.84
N ALA A 280 7.93 1.38 2.20
CA ALA A 280 7.67 -0.05 2.19
C ALA A 280 7.55 -0.58 0.76
N GLY A 281 7.77 -1.87 0.60
CA GLY A 281 7.68 -2.55 -0.69
C GLY A 281 7.46 -4.04 -0.52
N SER A 282 6.41 -4.57 -1.15
CA SER A 282 6.20 -6.02 -1.27
C SER A 282 6.29 -6.53 -2.71
N HIS A 283 6.94 -7.69 -2.88
CA HIS A 283 7.01 -8.39 -4.16
C HIS A 283 7.43 -9.86 -3.99
N LEU A 284 7.21 -10.68 -5.03
CA LEU A 284 7.76 -12.03 -5.17
C LEU A 284 9.29 -12.04 -5.41
N ILE A 285 9.83 -10.90 -5.86
CA ILE A 285 11.25 -10.68 -6.16
C ILE A 285 11.82 -9.80 -5.06
N PRO A 286 12.82 -10.25 -4.30
CA PRO A 286 13.36 -9.49 -3.18
C PRO A 286 13.98 -8.16 -3.63
N GLU A 287 14.65 -8.11 -4.78
CA GLU A 287 15.23 -6.89 -5.36
C GLU A 287 14.15 -5.83 -5.66
N ILE A 288 12.99 -6.23 -6.19
CA ILE A 288 11.88 -5.31 -6.46
C ILE A 288 11.28 -4.80 -5.14
N ALA A 289 11.12 -5.67 -4.14
CA ALA A 289 10.65 -5.27 -2.82
C ALA A 289 11.58 -4.22 -2.17
N VAL A 290 12.89 -4.44 -2.23
CA VAL A 290 13.91 -3.48 -1.75
C VAL A 290 13.86 -2.17 -2.55
N SER A 291 13.80 -2.24 -3.87
CA SER A 291 13.74 -1.05 -4.74
C SER A 291 12.52 -0.18 -4.41
N ARG A 292 11.34 -0.79 -4.25
CA ARG A 292 10.10 -0.10 -3.83
C ARG A 292 10.26 0.55 -2.45
N ALA A 293 10.81 -0.17 -1.48
CA ALA A 293 11.01 0.37 -0.13
C ALA A 293 11.97 1.57 -0.11
N LEU A 294 13.09 1.51 -0.85
CA LEU A 294 14.05 2.62 -0.97
C LEU A 294 13.45 3.83 -1.67
N THR A 295 12.80 3.62 -2.82
CA THR A 295 12.21 4.71 -3.61
C THR A 295 11.00 5.35 -2.91
N GLU A 296 10.19 4.57 -2.19
CA GLU A 296 9.10 5.09 -1.35
C GLU A 296 9.64 5.86 -0.13
N ALA A 297 10.79 5.47 0.44
CA ALA A 297 11.41 6.21 1.53
C ALA A 297 11.88 7.60 1.07
N ALA A 298 12.47 7.68 -0.13
CA ALA A 298 12.82 8.95 -0.77
C ALA A 298 11.58 9.80 -1.06
N GLN A 299 10.51 9.19 -1.61
CA GLN A 299 9.22 9.86 -1.83
C GLN A 299 8.65 10.44 -0.54
N SER A 300 8.53 9.63 0.52
CA SER A 300 8.00 10.06 1.81
C SER A 300 8.77 11.27 2.34
N ARG A 301 10.09 11.28 2.15
CA ARG A 301 10.95 12.36 2.64
C ARG A 301 10.80 13.64 1.84
N VAL A 302 10.81 13.57 0.51
CA VAL A 302 10.70 14.78 -0.31
C VAL A 302 9.29 15.36 -0.31
N VAL A 303 8.25 14.52 -0.19
CA VAL A 303 6.87 14.99 0.04
C VAL A 303 6.77 15.73 1.37
N GLN A 304 7.45 15.23 2.40
CA GLN A 304 7.55 15.88 3.71
C GLN A 304 8.31 17.21 3.66
N ILE A 305 9.31 17.35 2.79
CA ILE A 305 10.02 18.63 2.56
C ILE A 305 9.16 19.60 1.73
N HIS A 306 8.47 19.08 0.71
CA HIS A 306 7.61 19.87 -0.17
C HIS A 306 6.46 20.52 0.60
N GLY A 307 5.90 19.85 1.61
CA GLY A 307 4.91 20.43 2.53
C GLY A 307 3.59 20.84 1.87
N ALA A 308 3.33 20.38 0.64
CA ALA A 308 2.17 20.78 -0.14
C ALA A 308 0.90 19.96 0.15
N ARG A 309 1.01 18.89 0.95
CA ARG A 309 -0.13 18.02 1.28
C ARG A 309 -0.96 18.60 2.43
N GLU A 310 -2.28 18.56 2.25
CA GLU A 310 -3.27 19.10 3.19
C GLU A 310 -3.40 18.27 4.47
N ASP A 311 -2.86 17.04 4.52
CA ASP A 311 -2.98 16.09 5.63
C ASP A 311 -1.74 16.04 6.55
N THR A 312 -0.80 16.96 6.40
CA THR A 312 0.47 16.93 7.16
C THR A 312 0.44 17.63 8.52
N ASP A 313 -0.73 17.94 9.09
CA ASP A 313 -0.89 18.56 10.43
C ASP A 313 -0.10 17.84 11.55
N ARG A 314 0.17 16.54 11.36
CA ARG A 314 0.99 15.70 12.24
C ARG A 314 2.42 16.22 12.43
N GLU A 315 2.97 16.99 11.49
CA GLU A 315 4.31 17.56 11.55
C GLU A 315 4.55 18.41 12.78
N SER A 316 3.63 19.33 13.06
CA SER A 316 3.73 20.28 14.17
C SER A 316 3.87 19.56 15.51
N VAL A 317 3.10 18.48 15.67
CA VAL A 317 3.11 17.60 16.84
C VAL A 317 4.42 16.81 16.91
N VAL A 318 4.87 16.21 15.80
CA VAL A 318 6.11 15.42 15.76
C VAL A 318 7.34 16.28 16.09
N ARG A 319 7.41 17.50 15.55
CA ARG A 319 8.49 18.46 15.83
C ARG A 319 8.56 18.86 17.30
N THR A 320 7.44 18.87 18.02
CA THR A 320 7.39 19.16 19.46
C THR A 320 8.13 18.11 20.30
N PHE A 321 8.16 16.84 19.88
CA PHE A 321 8.88 15.79 20.61
C PHE A 321 10.40 15.85 20.40
N GLY A 322 10.86 16.40 19.27
CA GLY A 322 12.27 16.43 18.90
C GLY A 322 12.81 15.09 18.39
N TYR A 323 13.91 15.16 17.64
CA TYR A 323 14.53 14.03 16.93
C TYR A 323 14.91 12.86 17.83
N ASP A 324 15.65 13.09 18.92
CA ASP A 324 16.12 12.00 19.78
C ASP A 324 14.97 11.27 20.49
N ALA A 325 13.88 11.99 20.82
CA ALA A 325 12.71 11.38 21.43
C ALA A 325 11.92 10.52 20.44
N MET A 326 11.71 11.03 19.23
CA MET A 326 11.04 10.28 18.17
C MET A 326 11.81 9.03 17.76
N LYS A 327 13.14 9.15 17.62
CA LYS A 327 14.02 8.01 17.36
C LYS A 327 13.97 6.98 18.49
N ARG A 328 13.93 7.41 19.75
CA ARG A 328 13.83 6.51 20.92
C ARG A 328 12.48 5.80 21.02
N LEU A 329 11.39 6.48 20.67
CA LEU A 329 10.04 5.90 20.61
C LEU A 329 9.98 4.77 19.57
N ASN A 330 10.63 4.99 18.44
CA ASN A 330 10.68 4.07 17.29
C ASN A 330 12.01 3.31 17.19
N ARG A 331 12.73 3.14 18.31
CA ARG A 331 14.11 2.63 18.33
C ARG A 331 14.31 1.32 17.59
N TYR A 332 13.28 0.48 17.53
CA TYR A 332 13.35 -0.84 16.92
C TYR A 332 13.65 -0.77 15.40
N TRP A 333 13.35 0.34 14.72
CA TRP A 333 13.76 0.58 13.34
C TRP A 333 15.22 1.04 13.18
N TYR A 334 15.84 1.52 14.25
CA TYR A 334 17.14 2.20 14.23
C TYR A 334 18.24 1.46 15.00
N ILE A 335 17.92 0.34 15.66
CA ILE A 335 18.92 -0.52 16.32
C ILE A 335 19.74 -1.26 15.28
N ASP A 336 20.95 -1.66 15.65
CA ASP A 336 21.71 -2.66 14.89
C ASP A 336 21.10 -4.04 15.09
N SER A 337 20.72 -4.68 13.98
CA SER A 337 20.12 -6.00 14.06
C SER A 337 21.17 -7.06 14.39
N ALA A 338 20.82 -7.96 15.30
CA ALA A 338 21.57 -9.20 15.49
C ALA A 338 21.32 -10.20 14.34
N GLU A 339 20.18 -10.08 13.65
CA GLU A 339 19.77 -10.96 12.56
C GLU A 339 19.88 -10.22 11.23
N LYS A 340 20.82 -10.66 10.39
CA LYS A 340 21.11 -10.07 9.08
C LYS A 340 20.84 -11.08 7.96
N VAL A 341 20.62 -10.57 6.76
CA VAL A 341 20.44 -11.35 5.53
C VAL A 341 21.02 -10.58 4.36
N THR A 342 21.55 -11.27 3.36
CA THR A 342 21.93 -10.66 2.08
C THR A 342 20.82 -10.90 1.06
N LEU A 343 20.76 -10.11 -0.01
CA LEU A 343 19.78 -10.35 -1.08
C LEU A 343 20.00 -11.73 -1.74
N SER A 344 21.25 -12.16 -1.91
CA SER A 344 21.58 -13.49 -2.43
C SER A 344 21.08 -14.67 -1.59
N ASP A 345 20.73 -14.45 -0.31
CA ASP A 345 20.12 -15.48 0.53
C ASP A 345 18.61 -15.64 0.26
N LEU A 346 18.00 -14.76 -0.53
CA LEU A 346 16.56 -14.70 -0.79
C LEU A 346 16.26 -15.19 -2.21
N GLU A 347 15.45 -16.25 -2.32
CA GLU A 347 15.05 -16.84 -3.60
C GLU A 347 14.00 -15.98 -4.34
N ASP A 348 14.14 -15.80 -5.65
CA ASP A 348 13.08 -15.26 -6.50
C ASP A 348 11.91 -16.24 -6.60
N LYS A 349 10.73 -15.82 -6.14
CA LYS A 349 9.50 -16.64 -6.12
C LYS A 349 8.56 -16.35 -7.29
N SER A 350 8.97 -15.48 -8.20
CA SER A 350 8.15 -15.02 -9.31
C SER A 350 8.14 -16.02 -10.47
N ALA A 351 7.14 -15.86 -11.32
CA ALA A 351 6.93 -16.58 -12.55
C ALA A 351 7.09 -15.64 -13.76
N ASN A 352 6.97 -16.20 -14.95
CA ASN A 352 7.21 -15.49 -16.21
C ASN A 352 5.99 -14.72 -16.76
N THR A 353 4.86 -14.70 -16.06
CA THR A 353 3.63 -14.02 -16.48
C THR A 353 2.87 -13.47 -15.27
N PRO A 354 2.19 -12.32 -15.37
CA PRO A 354 1.31 -11.79 -14.32
C PRO A 354 0.32 -12.83 -13.79
N ALA A 355 -0.35 -13.58 -14.68
CA ALA A 355 -1.34 -14.59 -14.29
C ALA A 355 -0.77 -15.68 -13.36
N LYS A 356 0.48 -16.11 -13.59
CA LYS A 356 1.16 -17.09 -12.72
C LYS A 356 1.58 -16.47 -11.39
N ASP A 357 2.01 -15.21 -11.39
CA ASP A 357 2.34 -14.49 -10.15
C ASP A 357 1.10 -14.25 -9.29
N ILE A 358 -0.06 -13.96 -9.90
CA ILE A 358 -1.34 -13.90 -9.19
C ILE A 358 -1.65 -15.26 -8.58
N ARG A 359 -1.57 -16.36 -9.34
CA ARG A 359 -1.82 -17.70 -8.80
C ARG A 359 -0.89 -18.05 -7.65
N ALA A 360 0.42 -17.83 -7.80
CA ALA A 360 1.39 -18.04 -6.73
C ALA A 360 1.06 -17.23 -5.47
N THR A 361 0.67 -15.96 -5.65
CA THR A 361 0.25 -15.08 -4.55
C THR A 361 -1.03 -15.60 -3.87
N VAL A 362 -2.06 -15.95 -4.65
CA VAL A 362 -3.32 -16.49 -4.14
C VAL A 362 -3.10 -17.82 -3.41
N ASP A 363 -2.23 -18.70 -3.91
CA ASP A 363 -1.86 -19.95 -3.27
C ASP A 363 -1.17 -19.73 -1.92
N MET A 364 -0.35 -18.69 -1.77
CA MET A 364 0.23 -18.30 -0.47
C MET A 364 -0.81 -17.78 0.52
N LEU A 365 -1.97 -17.32 0.06
CA LEU A 365 -3.07 -16.83 0.91
C LEU A 365 -4.04 -17.96 1.32
N ARG A 366 -4.03 -19.10 0.62
CA ARG A 366 -4.93 -20.23 0.90
C ARG A 366 -4.74 -20.73 2.33
N GLY A 367 -5.86 -20.88 3.04
CA GLY A 367 -5.86 -21.34 4.44
C GLY A 367 -5.46 -20.28 5.47
N ILE A 368 -5.07 -19.07 5.04
CA ILE A 368 -4.74 -17.95 5.91
C ILE A 368 -5.93 -16.98 6.04
N ILE A 369 -6.58 -16.68 4.91
CA ILE A 369 -7.73 -15.76 4.84
C ILE A 369 -8.95 -16.44 4.25
N PRO A 370 -10.17 -15.93 4.55
CA PRO A 370 -11.39 -16.51 4.00
C PRO A 370 -11.60 -16.16 2.51
N TYR A 371 -11.21 -14.95 2.09
CA TYR A 371 -11.47 -14.42 0.74
C TYR A 371 -10.31 -13.53 0.26
N ALA A 372 -10.06 -13.50 -1.05
CA ALA A 372 -9.16 -12.59 -1.72
C ALA A 372 -9.92 -11.85 -2.83
N VAL A 373 -10.61 -10.78 -2.48
CA VAL A 373 -11.62 -10.17 -3.35
C VAL A 373 -11.05 -9.03 -4.17
N ILE A 374 -11.29 -9.04 -5.46
CA ILE A 374 -11.00 -7.94 -6.37
C ILE A 374 -12.32 -7.28 -6.78
N VAL A 375 -12.37 -5.96 -6.63
CA VAL A 375 -13.45 -5.12 -7.15
C VAL A 375 -12.87 -4.23 -8.23
N ASP A 376 -13.23 -4.51 -9.48
CA ASP A 376 -12.94 -3.62 -10.60
C ASP A 376 -13.65 -2.28 -10.37
N ILE A 377 -12.97 -1.17 -10.57
CA ILE A 377 -13.51 0.19 -10.49
C ILE A 377 -13.02 1.01 -11.68
N SER A 378 -12.64 0.34 -12.77
CA SER A 378 -12.26 0.97 -14.03
C SER A 378 -13.40 1.81 -14.57
N SER A 379 -13.07 2.97 -15.14
CA SER A 379 -14.00 3.72 -15.98
C SER A 379 -13.73 3.40 -17.43
N THR A 380 -14.79 3.10 -18.16
CA THR A 380 -14.78 2.88 -19.62
C THR A 380 -14.15 4.07 -20.38
N SER A 381 -14.30 5.29 -19.85
CA SER A 381 -13.74 6.52 -20.43
C SER A 381 -12.20 6.59 -20.43
N LEU A 382 -11.52 5.84 -19.54
CA LEU A 382 -10.07 5.88 -19.37
C LEU A 382 -9.33 4.76 -20.10
N ASN A 383 -10.02 3.66 -20.42
CA ASN A 383 -9.43 2.45 -21.01
C ASN A 383 -8.18 1.95 -20.25
N LEU A 384 -8.21 2.07 -18.92
CA LEU A 384 -7.18 1.56 -18.02
C LEU A 384 -7.82 0.75 -16.89
N PRO A 385 -7.29 -0.43 -16.58
CA PRO A 385 -7.76 -1.22 -15.45
C PRO A 385 -7.40 -0.52 -14.14
N VAL A 386 -8.42 -0.36 -13.28
CA VAL A 386 -8.27 0.06 -11.90
C VAL A 386 -9.06 -0.88 -11.02
N VAL A 387 -8.44 -1.38 -9.94
CA VAL A 387 -9.10 -2.30 -9.02
C VAL A 387 -8.91 -1.89 -7.58
N ARG A 388 -9.76 -2.43 -6.72
CA ARG A 388 -9.56 -2.53 -5.28
C ARG A 388 -9.41 -4.00 -4.89
N ALA A 389 -8.27 -4.36 -4.33
CA ALA A 389 -8.08 -5.61 -3.61
C ALA A 389 -8.56 -5.46 -2.15
N VAL A 390 -9.36 -6.41 -1.69
CA VAL A 390 -9.87 -6.49 -0.33
C VAL A 390 -9.56 -7.89 0.20
N LEU A 391 -8.63 -7.97 1.16
CA LEU A 391 -8.28 -9.21 1.86
C LEU A 391 -8.83 -9.12 3.29
N PRO A 392 -10.01 -9.69 3.60
CA PRO A 392 -10.53 -9.67 4.96
C PRO A 392 -9.58 -10.35 5.94
N THR A 393 -9.65 -9.95 7.20
CA THR A 393 -8.84 -10.37 8.35
C THR A 393 -7.40 -9.88 8.37
N PHE A 394 -6.89 -9.32 7.26
CA PHE A 394 -5.57 -8.68 7.21
C PHE A 394 -5.55 -7.36 7.98
N GLU A 395 -4.42 -7.13 8.65
CA GLU A 395 -4.23 -6.07 9.61
C GLU A 395 -4.20 -4.68 8.96
N GLN A 396 -4.83 -3.69 9.61
CA GLN A 396 -4.94 -2.30 9.13
C GLN A 396 -4.37 -1.28 10.13
N TYR A 397 -3.64 -1.73 11.15
CA TYR A 397 -3.22 -0.92 12.31
C TYR A 397 -2.37 0.31 11.97
N THR A 398 -1.58 0.24 10.90
CA THR A 398 -0.77 1.37 10.43
C THR A 398 -1.62 2.49 9.82
N LEU A 399 -2.80 2.15 9.28
CA LEU A 399 -3.76 3.09 8.71
C LEU A 399 -4.77 3.56 9.77
N ASP A 400 -5.22 2.64 10.62
CA ASP A 400 -6.19 2.87 11.66
C ASP A 400 -5.88 1.98 12.88
N ARG A 401 -5.47 2.61 13.99
CA ARG A 401 -5.00 1.92 15.20
C ARG A 401 -6.08 1.10 15.90
N GLU A 402 -7.35 1.34 15.59
CA GLU A 402 -8.47 0.62 16.17
C GLU A 402 -8.79 -0.67 15.39
N ARG A 403 -8.39 -0.73 14.11
CA ARG A 403 -8.63 -1.86 13.20
C ARG A 403 -7.53 -2.90 13.29
N LYS A 404 -7.69 -3.82 14.25
CA LYS A 404 -6.75 -4.90 14.56
C LYS A 404 -7.44 -6.26 14.66
N GLY A 405 -6.80 -7.28 14.12
CA GLY A 405 -7.25 -8.65 14.06
C GLY A 405 -6.39 -9.60 14.90
N LYS A 406 -6.53 -10.89 14.60
CA LYS A 406 -5.82 -11.97 15.30
C LYS A 406 -4.38 -12.13 14.80
N ARG A 407 -4.08 -11.67 13.58
CA ARG A 407 -2.79 -11.80 12.90
C ARG A 407 -1.72 -10.96 13.57
N MET A 408 -2.08 -9.94 14.35
CA MET A 408 -1.16 -9.19 15.23
C MET A 408 -0.31 -10.04 16.18
N LYS A 409 -0.69 -11.29 16.46
CA LYS A 409 0.12 -12.19 17.29
C LYS A 409 1.33 -12.77 16.54
N ILE A 410 1.33 -12.73 15.21
CA ILE A 410 2.43 -13.17 14.35
C ILE A 410 3.67 -12.31 14.62
N GLY A 411 4.87 -12.89 14.52
CA GLY A 411 6.12 -12.13 14.68
C GLY A 411 6.42 -11.63 16.09
N ARG A 412 5.59 -11.96 17.10
CA ARG A 412 5.89 -11.69 18.52
C ARG A 412 7.13 -12.47 18.95
N LYS A 413 8.22 -11.76 19.24
CA LYS A 413 9.38 -12.40 19.88
C LYS A 413 8.95 -12.99 21.23
N PRO A 414 9.32 -14.24 21.56
CA PRO A 414 9.04 -14.83 22.85
C PRO A 414 9.52 -13.89 23.95
N ARG A 415 8.70 -13.64 24.97
CA ARG A 415 9.16 -12.89 26.14
C ARG A 415 10.29 -13.69 26.79
N THR A 416 11.53 -13.26 26.59
CA THR A 416 12.62 -13.71 27.43
C THR A 416 12.25 -13.30 28.85
N ARG A 417 11.93 -14.28 29.72
CA ARG A 417 11.84 -14.05 31.16
C ARG A 417 13.22 -13.57 31.60
N THR A 418 13.43 -12.26 31.63
CA THR A 418 14.53 -11.68 32.40
C THR A 418 14.29 -12.11 33.83
N LYS A 419 15.05 -13.11 34.29
CA LYS A 419 15.20 -13.41 35.71
C LYS A 419 15.66 -12.10 36.34
N ARG A 420 14.74 -11.39 37.01
CA ARG A 420 15.12 -10.32 37.93
C ARG A 420 15.99 -11.00 38.99
N THR A 421 17.31 -10.90 38.84
CA THR A 421 18.23 -11.20 39.93
C THR A 421 17.95 -10.19 41.01
N PHE A 422 17.20 -10.59 42.03
CA PHE A 422 17.10 -9.86 43.28
C PHE A 422 18.52 -9.72 43.83
N LYS A 423 19.09 -8.52 43.80
CA LYS A 423 20.24 -8.21 44.64
C LYS A 423 19.72 -8.13 46.09
N PRO A 424 20.20 -8.96 47.03
CA PRO A 424 19.84 -8.79 48.43
C PRO A 424 20.34 -7.41 48.90
N ARG A 425 19.50 -6.70 49.66
CA ARG A 425 19.89 -5.44 50.30
C ARG A 425 21.02 -5.73 51.31
N PRO A 426 22.03 -4.87 51.41
CA PRO A 426 23.03 -4.99 52.46
C PRO A 426 22.34 -4.80 53.82
N VAL A 427 22.58 -5.74 54.73
CA VAL A 427 22.17 -5.65 56.12
C VAL A 427 23.10 -4.65 56.79
N THR A 428 22.53 -3.58 57.34
CA THR A 428 23.21 -2.64 58.26
C THR A 428 23.39 -3.26 59.63
#